data_AF-A0A7K3KLK2-F1
#
_entry.id   AF-A0A7K3KLK2-F1
#
_cell.length_a   1.000
_cell.length_b   1.000
_cell.length_c   1.000
_cell.angle_alpha   90.00
_cell.angle_beta   90.00
_cell.angle_gamma   90.00
#
_symmetry.space_group_name_H-M   'P 1'
#
loop_
_entity.id
_entity.type
_entity.pdbx_description
1 polymer ?
#
loop_
_entity_poly.entity_id
_entity_poly.type
_entity_poly.pdbx_seq_one_letter_code
_entity_poly.pdbx_strand_id
1 'polypeptide(L)'
;MPALQVRDFPSELYEQLREYSAANHRSIAQQTVFAVDAMINGGSGVDDVLGGRGARPFEGPAVSDFDSQDGERIARKRAILQRAAQRRAKRLAELPEPVEFLAQARTERDEDLDGLAEMVLGGVR
;
A
#
# COMPACT_ATOMS: atom_id res chain seq x y z
N MET A 1 15.14 -2.03 3.43
CA MET A 1 16.17 -2.72 2.62
C MET A 1 16.74 -1.71 1.64
N PRO A 2 18.07 -1.56 1.56
CA PRO A 2 18.69 -0.71 0.55
C PRO A 2 18.37 -1.25 -0.85
N ALA A 3 18.15 -0.36 -1.82
CA ALA A 3 17.95 -0.75 -3.21
C ALA A 3 19.30 -1.10 -3.84
N LEU A 4 19.47 -2.35 -4.29
CA LEU A 4 20.62 -2.78 -5.06
C LEU A 4 20.40 -2.44 -6.54
N GLN A 5 21.26 -1.60 -7.11
CA GLN A 5 21.27 -1.32 -8.54
C GLN A 5 22.34 -2.17 -9.23
N VAL A 6 21.92 -3.01 -10.18
CA VAL A 6 22.83 -3.79 -11.03
C VAL A 6 23.09 -3.00 -12.30
N ARG A 7 24.37 -2.71 -12.59
CA ARG A 7 24.79 -2.02 -13.82
C ARG A 7 25.15 -3.06 -14.90
N ASP A 8 24.98 -2.66 -16.16
CA ASP A 8 25.37 -3.44 -17.35
C ASP A 8 24.84 -4.88 -17.36
N PHE A 9 23.58 -5.05 -16.93
CA PHE A 9 22.95 -6.36 -16.88
C PHE A 9 22.67 -6.87 -18.31
N PRO A 10 23.11 -8.09 -18.68
CA PRO A 10 22.92 -8.62 -20.03
C PRO A 10 21.45 -8.63 -20.43
N SER A 11 21.14 -8.08 -21.61
CA SER A 11 19.76 -7.95 -22.11
C SER A 11 19.06 -9.30 -22.27
N GLU A 12 19.78 -10.31 -22.75
CA GLU A 12 19.25 -11.67 -22.89
C GLU A 12 18.82 -12.25 -21.54
N LEU A 13 19.65 -12.06 -20.50
CA LEU A 13 19.36 -12.54 -19.15
C LEU A 13 18.21 -11.75 -18.50
N TYR A 14 18.06 -10.48 -18.85
CA TYR A 14 16.92 -9.65 -18.44
C TYR A 14 15.60 -10.19 -18.98
N GLU A 15 15.54 -10.50 -20.28
CA GLU A 15 14.32 -11.02 -20.88
C GLU A 15 13.96 -12.40 -20.33
N GLN A 16 14.95 -13.30 -20.16
CA GLN A 16 14.73 -14.59 -19.51
C GLN A 16 14.17 -14.44 -18.09
N LEU A 17 14.74 -13.53 -17.30
CA LEU A 17 14.26 -13.25 -15.95
C LEU A 17 12.84 -12.67 -15.97
N ARG A 18 12.52 -11.81 -16.93
CA ARG A 18 11.19 -11.21 -17.09
C ARG A 18 10.13 -12.26 -17.43
N GLU A 19 10.41 -13.13 -18.39
CA GLU A 19 9.51 -14.23 -18.77
C GLU A 19 9.28 -15.17 -17.59
N TYR A 20 10.35 -15.55 -16.88
CA TYR A 20 10.25 -16.40 -15.70
C TYR A 20 9.45 -15.74 -14.57
N SER A 21 9.63 -14.43 -14.36
CA SER A 21 8.87 -13.65 -13.37
C SER A 21 7.38 -13.65 -13.69
N ALA A 22 7.01 -13.46 -14.96
CA ALA A 22 5.63 -13.48 -15.42
C ALA A 22 4.98 -14.85 -15.23
N ALA A 23 5.69 -15.93 -15.57
CA ALA A 23 5.23 -17.31 -15.38
C ALA A 23 4.99 -17.67 -13.91
N ASN A 24 5.77 -17.07 -12.99
CA ASN A 24 5.67 -17.32 -11.55
C ASN A 24 4.81 -16.27 -10.80
N HIS A 25 4.14 -15.37 -11.53
CA HIS A 25 3.31 -14.30 -10.98
C HIS A 25 4.04 -13.41 -9.95
N ARG A 26 5.33 -13.17 -10.17
CA ARG A 26 6.19 -12.34 -9.30
C ARG A 26 6.67 -11.12 -10.05
N SER A 27 6.91 -10.03 -9.33
CA SER A 27 7.68 -8.91 -9.91
C SER A 27 9.12 -9.33 -10.18
N ILE A 28 9.78 -8.68 -11.15
CA ILE A 28 11.19 -8.98 -11.49
C ILE A 28 12.09 -8.88 -10.26
N ALA A 29 11.94 -7.82 -9.46
CA ALA A 29 12.74 -7.65 -8.24
C ALA A 29 12.53 -8.79 -7.22
N GLN A 30 11.28 -9.25 -7.04
CA GLN A 30 10.98 -10.37 -6.15
C GLN A 30 11.55 -11.69 -6.69
N GLN A 31 11.45 -11.90 -8.00
CA GLN A 31 12.01 -13.08 -8.64
C GLN A 31 13.54 -13.11 -8.53
N THR A 32 14.21 -11.96 -8.68
CA THR A 32 15.66 -11.83 -8.45
C THR A 32 16.02 -12.20 -7.01
N VAL A 33 15.32 -11.64 -6.02
CA VAL A 33 15.57 -11.95 -4.61
C VAL A 33 15.39 -13.44 -4.35
N PHE A 34 14.31 -14.03 -4.86
CA PHE A 34 14.06 -15.47 -4.70
C PHE A 34 15.14 -16.35 -5.34
N ALA A 35 15.60 -16.02 -6.54
CA ALA A 35 16.66 -16.76 -7.22
C ALA A 35 17.99 -16.68 -6.46
N VAL A 36 18.35 -15.47 -5.99
CA VAL A 36 19.57 -15.24 -5.19
C VAL A 36 19.50 -15.97 -3.85
N ASP A 37 18.36 -15.91 -3.17
CA ASP A 37 18.14 -16.58 -1.88
C ASP A 37 18.22 -18.10 -2.02
N ALA A 38 17.60 -18.67 -3.06
CA ALA A 38 17.69 -20.09 -3.36
C ALA A 38 19.13 -20.54 -3.67
N MET A 39 19.90 -19.72 -4.39
CA MET A 39 21.32 -20.00 -4.68
C MET A 39 22.20 -19.96 -3.42
N ILE A 40 21.96 -19.02 -2.50
CA ILE A 40 22.75 -18.87 -1.27
C ILE A 40 22.40 -19.95 -0.24
N ASN A 41 21.11 -20.22 -0.05
CA ASN A 41 20.62 -21.10 1.02
C ASN A 41 20.39 -22.54 0.56
N GLY A 42 20.81 -22.91 -0.65
CA GLY A 42 20.76 -24.29 -1.15
C GLY A 42 19.35 -24.80 -1.37
N GLY A 43 18.43 -23.93 -1.81
CA GLY A 43 17.06 -24.33 -2.11
C GLY A 43 17.05 -25.50 -3.09
N SER A 44 16.30 -26.55 -2.75
CA SER A 44 16.09 -27.80 -3.49
C SER A 44 15.39 -27.63 -4.86
N GLY A 45 15.57 -26.49 -5.52
CA GLY A 45 15.05 -26.16 -6.84
C GLY A 45 16.12 -25.99 -7.92
N VAL A 46 17.42 -26.00 -7.60
CA VAL A 46 18.45 -25.78 -8.64
C VAL A 46 18.48 -26.91 -9.68
N ASP A 47 18.08 -28.13 -9.31
CA ASP A 47 17.98 -29.26 -10.24
C ASP A 47 16.77 -29.16 -11.20
N ASP A 48 15.70 -28.44 -10.83
CA ASP A 48 14.51 -28.24 -11.68
C ASP A 48 14.63 -26.99 -12.58
N VAL A 49 15.47 -26.03 -12.17
CA VAL A 49 15.66 -24.73 -12.85
C VAL A 49 16.49 -24.84 -14.14
N LEU A 50 17.22 -25.93 -14.37
CA LEU A 50 18.10 -26.13 -15.55
C LEU A 50 17.74 -27.31 -16.47
N GLY A 51 16.52 -27.85 -16.37
CA GLY A 51 15.97 -28.73 -17.43
C GLY A 51 16.18 -30.24 -17.25
N GLY A 52 16.08 -30.77 -16.03
CA GLY A 52 16.11 -32.21 -15.77
C GLY A 52 14.76 -32.76 -15.32
N ARG A 53 14.14 -33.65 -16.11
CA ARG A 53 12.97 -34.46 -15.72
C ARG A 53 13.12 -35.04 -14.30
N GLY A 54 12.27 -34.59 -13.39
CA GLY A 54 12.13 -35.22 -12.08
C GLY A 54 11.19 -34.44 -11.17
N ALA A 55 9.88 -34.58 -11.38
CA ALA A 55 8.89 -34.09 -10.42
C ALA A 55 9.14 -34.75 -9.05
N ARG A 56 9.82 -34.04 -8.16
CA ARG A 56 9.79 -34.35 -6.73
C ARG A 56 8.55 -33.67 -6.13
N PRO A 57 7.78 -34.34 -5.27
CA PRO A 57 6.77 -33.66 -4.47
C PRO A 57 7.44 -32.52 -3.71
N PHE A 58 6.83 -31.34 -3.74
CA PHE A 58 7.23 -30.19 -2.95
C PHE A 58 7.14 -30.54 -1.47
N GLU A 59 8.26 -30.96 -0.87
CA GLU A 59 8.46 -30.86 0.58
C GLU A 59 8.91 -29.42 0.84
N GLY A 60 7.91 -28.53 0.92
CA GLY A 60 8.15 -27.13 1.25
C GLY A 60 8.86 -26.98 2.60
N PRO A 61 9.62 -25.90 2.80
CA PRO A 61 10.09 -25.56 4.14
C PRO A 61 8.88 -25.52 5.07
N ALA A 62 9.02 -26.07 6.28
CA ALA A 62 7.97 -26.06 7.27
C ALA A 62 7.36 -24.64 7.33
N VAL A 63 6.05 -24.58 7.10
CA VAL A 63 5.19 -23.38 7.02
C VAL A 63 5.30 -22.42 8.21
N SER A 64 6.16 -22.67 9.20
CA SER A 64 6.22 -21.93 10.46
C SER A 64 6.83 -20.53 10.35
N ASP A 65 7.88 -20.35 9.55
CA ASP A 65 8.72 -19.14 9.65
C ASP A 65 8.29 -18.04 8.67
N PHE A 66 7.74 -18.42 7.51
CA PHE A 66 7.17 -17.49 6.53
C PHE A 66 5.85 -16.89 7.04
N ASP A 67 5.00 -17.70 7.67
CA ASP A 67 3.71 -17.26 8.25
C ASP A 67 3.89 -16.34 9.47
N SER A 68 4.99 -16.50 10.23
CA SER A 68 5.25 -15.68 11.43
C SER A 68 5.58 -14.22 11.09
N GLN A 69 6.44 -14.00 10.09
CA GLN A 69 6.78 -12.64 9.64
C GLN A 69 5.61 -11.95 8.92
N ASP A 70 4.80 -12.72 8.18
CA ASP A 70 3.57 -12.22 7.57
C ASP A 70 2.52 -11.89 8.63
N GLY A 71 2.37 -12.71 9.67
CA GLY A 71 1.51 -12.43 10.83
C GLY A 71 1.87 -11.13 11.53
N GLU A 72 3.15 -10.92 11.84
CA GLU A 72 3.64 -9.66 12.44
C GLU A 72 3.44 -8.45 11.54
N ARG A 73 3.64 -8.60 10.24
CA ARG A 73 3.42 -7.53 9.26
C ARG A 73 1.94 -7.18 9.13
N ILE A 74 1.05 -8.18 9.11
CA ILE A 74 -0.40 -8.01 9.08
C ILE A 74 -0.88 -7.34 10.38
N ALA A 75 -0.39 -7.79 11.53
CA ALA A 75 -0.70 -7.19 12.83
C ALA A 75 -0.28 -5.72 12.88
N ARG A 76 0.94 -5.39 12.42
CA ARG A 76 1.43 -4.02 12.32
C ARG A 76 0.55 -3.15 11.42
N LYS A 77 0.17 -3.64 10.23
CA LYS A 77 -0.76 -2.93 9.33
C LYS A 77 -2.12 -2.69 9.99
N ARG A 78 -2.68 -3.69 10.66
CA ARG A 78 -3.97 -3.59 11.35
C ARG A 78 -3.94 -2.54 12.46
N ALA A 79 -2.85 -2.50 13.25
CA ALA A 79 -2.67 -1.50 14.30
C ALA A 79 -2.60 -0.06 13.74
N ILE A 80 -1.89 0.15 12.62
CA ILE A 80 -1.81 1.46 11.95
C ILE A 80 -3.20 1.91 11.48
N LEU A 81 -3.96 1.02 10.85
CA LEU A 81 -5.31 1.31 10.36
C LEU A 81 -6.28 1.62 11.51
N GLN A 82 -6.20 0.87 12.61
CA GLN A 82 -7.01 1.15 13.81
C GLN A 82 -6.69 2.54 14.39
N ARG A 83 -5.41 2.89 14.51
CA ARG A 83 -5.00 4.23 14.98
C ARG A 83 -5.49 5.34 14.04
N ALA A 84 -5.50 5.09 12.73
CA ALA A 84 -6.05 6.05 11.77
C ALA A 84 -7.57 6.20 11.91
N ALA A 85 -8.29 5.09 12.08
CA ALA A 85 -9.75 5.09 12.29
C ALA A 85 -10.14 5.83 13.57
N GLN A 86 -9.43 5.62 14.67
CA GLN A 86 -9.66 6.34 15.93
C GLN A 86 -9.46 7.85 15.78
N ARG A 87 -8.40 8.29 15.10
CA ARG A 87 -8.16 9.71 14.82
C ARG A 87 -9.25 10.32 13.92
N ARG A 88 -9.77 9.55 12.96
CA ARG A 88 -10.88 9.98 12.12
C ARG A 88 -12.17 10.11 12.93
N ALA A 89 -12.49 9.13 13.77
CA ALA A 89 -13.66 9.16 14.63
C ALA A 89 -13.63 10.33 15.62
N LYS A 90 -12.48 10.58 16.27
CA LYS A 90 -12.32 11.72 17.18
C LYS A 90 -12.55 13.06 16.45
N ARG A 91 -11.95 13.24 15.27
CA ARG A 91 -12.17 14.45 14.47
C ARG A 91 -13.62 14.64 14.04
N LEU A 92 -14.31 13.55 13.69
CA LEU A 92 -15.72 13.62 13.32
C LEU A 92 -16.60 13.98 14.53
N ALA A 93 -16.27 13.49 15.72
CA ALA A 93 -17.00 13.80 16.95
C ALA A 93 -16.81 15.26 17.43
N GLU A 94 -15.72 15.92 17.04
CA GLU A 94 -15.46 17.34 17.33
C GLU A 94 -16.09 18.28 16.30
N LEU A 95 -16.55 17.78 15.15
CA LEU A 95 -17.20 18.57 14.13
C LEU A 95 -18.70 18.68 14.44
N PRO A 96 -19.33 19.85 14.26
CA PRO A 96 -20.77 19.97 14.28
C PRO A 96 -21.38 19.07 13.20
N GLU A 97 -22.61 18.61 13.42
CA GLU A 97 -23.32 17.84 12.41
C GLU A 97 -23.40 18.65 11.10
N PRO A 98 -23.23 18.04 9.91
CA PRO A 98 -23.17 18.79 8.65
C PRO A 98 -24.39 19.69 8.40
N VAL A 99 -25.55 19.30 8.94
CA VAL A 99 -26.79 20.10 8.85
C VAL A 99 -26.69 21.36 9.70
N GLU A 100 -26.13 21.29 10.91
CA GLU A 100 -25.93 22.43 11.80
C GLU A 100 -24.88 23.39 11.23
N PHE A 101 -23.80 22.85 10.67
CA PHE A 101 -22.79 23.64 9.98
C PHE A 101 -23.39 24.43 8.81
N LEU A 102 -24.24 23.80 8.00
CA LEU A 102 -24.93 24.47 6.88
C LEU A 102 -25.97 25.49 7.36
N ALA A 103 -26.65 25.23 8.48
CA ALA A 103 -27.58 26.18 9.07
C ALA A 103 -26.82 27.44 9.54
N GLN A 104 -25.73 27.26 10.27
CA GLN A 104 -24.88 28.37 10.73
C GLN A 104 -24.35 29.20 9.55
N ALA A 105 -23.81 28.54 8.51
CA ALA A 105 -23.30 29.25 7.33
C ALA A 105 -24.37 29.99 6.52
N ARG A 106 -25.65 29.62 6.65
CA ARG A 106 -26.77 30.36 6.07
C ARG A 106 -27.10 31.58 6.91
N THR A 107 -27.18 31.42 8.23
CA THR A 107 -27.41 32.54 9.15
C THR A 107 -26.34 33.62 9.00
N GLU A 108 -25.06 33.25 8.99
CA GLU A 108 -23.95 34.21 8.80
C GLU A 108 -24.09 34.96 7.46
N ARG A 109 -24.48 34.25 6.39
CA ARG A 109 -24.69 34.88 5.08
C ARG A 109 -25.89 35.82 5.06
N ASP A 110 -26.98 35.42 5.69
CA ASP A 110 -28.20 36.24 5.74
C ASP A 110 -27.92 37.53 6.52
N GLU A 111 -27.17 37.46 7.64
CA GLU A 111 -26.70 38.63 8.40
C GLU A 111 -25.80 39.56 7.56
N ASP A 112 -24.85 39.00 6.80
CA ASP A 112 -23.99 39.76 5.89
C ASP A 112 -24.80 40.47 4.79
N LEU A 113 -25.81 39.79 4.23
CA LEU A 113 -26.69 40.33 3.21
C LEU A 113 -27.59 41.43 3.75
N ASP A 114 -28.13 41.26 4.95
CA ASP A 114 -28.94 42.27 5.63
C ASP A 114 -28.11 43.53 5.91
N GLY A 115 -26.87 43.37 6.39
CA GLY A 115 -25.94 44.49 6.59
C GLY A 115 -25.62 45.23 5.29
N LEU A 116 -25.43 44.51 4.18
CA LEU A 116 -25.25 45.11 2.85
C LEU A 116 -26.50 45.85 2.38
N ALA A 117 -27.69 45.27 2.60
CA ALA A 117 -28.96 45.90 2.23
C ALA A 117 -29.20 47.19 3.02
N GLU A 118 -28.91 47.21 4.33
CA GLU A 118 -28.96 48.43 5.14
C GLU A 118 -27.97 49.49 4.66
N MET A 119 -26.75 49.10 4.26
CA MET A 119 -25.77 50.04 3.70
C MET A 119 -26.24 50.66 2.39
N VAL A 120 -26.85 49.87 1.51
CA VAL A 120 -27.29 50.32 0.17
C VAL A 120 -28.61 51.10 0.23
N LEU A 121 -29.55 50.70 1.08
CA LEU A 121 -30.89 51.30 1.19
C LEU A 121 -30.98 52.39 2.26
N GLY A 122 -30.21 52.27 3.35
CA GLY A 122 -30.12 53.25 4.44
C GLY A 122 -29.21 54.45 4.14
N GLY A 123 -28.46 54.40 3.04
CA GLY A 123 -27.68 55.53 2.50
C GLY A 123 -28.50 56.54 1.70
N VAL A 124 -29.80 56.30 1.48
CA VAL A 124 -30.72 57.24 0.83
C VAL A 124 -31.42 58.06 1.92
N ARG A 125 -30.77 59.14 2.37
CA ARG A 125 -31.46 60.29 2.98
C ARG A 125 -31.75 61.34 1.92
#